data_AF-A0A928LVP7-F1
#
_entry.id   AF-A0A928LVP7-F1
#
_cell.length_a   1.000
_cell.length_b   1.000
_cell.length_c   1.000
_cell.angle_alpha   90.00
_cell.angle_beta   90.00
_cell.angle_gamma   90.00
#
_symmetry.space_group_name_H-M   'P 1'
#
loop_
_entity.id
_entity.type
_entity.pdbx_description
1 polymer ?
#
loop_
_entity_poly.entity_id
_entity_poly.type
_entity_poly.pdbx_seq_one_letter_code
_entity_poly.pdbx_strand_id
1 'polypeptide(L)' 'MYKYLMKGNWEAFRDQLHGMDCIECGACTYTCPARLPLTHAFRLGKQQVNNARMAAQAKAKAEAEAKAAAEKKEA' A
#
# COMPACT_ATOMS: atom_id res chain seq x y z
N MET A 1 -11.74 4.90 6.88
CA MET A 1 -10.55 4.02 6.78
C MET A 1 -10.75 2.62 7.35
N TYR A 2 -10.90 2.43 8.67
CA TYR A 2 -10.85 1.09 9.31
C TYR A 2 -11.71 0.00 8.65
N LYS A 3 -12.96 0.35 8.29
CA LYS A 3 -13.87 -0.56 7.58
C LYS A 3 -13.32 -1.08 6.24
N TYR A 4 -12.56 -0.27 5.50
CA TYR A 4 -11.98 -0.67 4.22
C TYR A 4 -10.80 -1.61 4.41
N LEU A 5 -9.99 -1.39 5.45
CA LEU A 5 -8.91 -2.32 5.79
C LEU A 5 -9.46 -3.69 6.23
N MET A 6 -10.53 -3.72 7.02
CA MET A 6 -11.18 -4.97 7.42
C MET A 6 -11.78 -5.74 6.24
N LYS A 7 -12.16 -5.04 5.16
CA LYS A 7 -12.66 -5.64 3.93
C LYS A 7 -11.54 -5.99 2.92
N GLY A 8 -10.27 -5.71 3.26
CA GLY A 8 -9.14 -5.92 2.37
C GLY A 8 -9.14 -5.02 1.12
N ASN A 9 -9.89 -3.92 1.13
CA ASN A 9 -9.94 -3.00 0.00
C ASN A 9 -8.83 -1.95 0.13
N TRP A 10 -7.63 -2.31 -0.35
CA TRP A 10 -6.42 -1.50 -0.25
C TRP A 10 -6.40 -0.33 -1.25
N GLU A 11 -7.03 -0.50 -2.41
CA GLU A 11 -7.15 0.53 -3.44
C GLU A 11 -8.03 1.67 -2.96
N ALA A 12 -9.22 1.39 -2.44
CA ALA A 12 -10.07 2.42 -1.86
C ALA A 12 -9.43 3.09 -0.63
N PHE A 13 -8.66 2.34 0.18
CA PHE A 13 -7.88 2.93 1.27
C PHE A 13 -6.83 3.93 0.77
N ARG A 14 -6.15 3.61 -0.33
CA ARG A 14 -5.13 4.48 -0.94
C ARG A 14 -5.76 5.69 -1.63
N ASP A 15 -6.70 5.46 -2.55
CA ASP A 15 -7.12 6.45 -3.54
C ASP A 15 -8.32 7.29 -3.08
N GLN A 16 -9.28 6.69 -2.37
CA GLN A 16 -10.48 7.42 -1.91
C GLN A 16 -10.30 8.05 -0.52
N LEU A 17 -9.45 7.44 0.32
CA LEU A 17 -9.28 7.81 1.72
C LEU A 17 -7.92 8.41 2.02
N HIS A 18 -7.09 8.61 0.99
CA HIS A 18 -5.75 9.20 1.10
C HIS A 18 -4.90 8.53 2.19
N GLY A 19 -4.99 7.20 2.29
CA GLY A 19 -4.44 6.49 3.45
C GLY A 19 -2.93 6.45 3.56
N MET A 20 -2.25 6.84 2.48
CA MET A 20 -0.80 7.01 2.47
C MET A 20 -0.36 8.32 3.13
N ASP A 21 -1.24 9.31 3.28
CA ASP A 21 -0.92 10.63 3.86
C ASP A 21 -0.97 10.64 5.39
N CYS A 22 -1.59 9.61 5.99
CA CYS A 22 -1.63 9.46 7.44
C CYS A 22 -0.21 9.41 8.01
N ILE A 23 0.14 10.20 9.03
CA ILE A 23 1.49 10.19 9.63
C ILE A 23 1.65 9.24 10.83
N GLU A 24 0.63 8.41 11.10
CA GLU A 24 0.65 7.43 12.20
C GLU A 24 0.80 8.03 13.60
N CYS A 25 0.31 9.26 13.81
CA CYS A 25 0.43 10.00 15.09
C CYS A 25 -0.35 9.40 16.29
N GLY A 26 -1.25 8.43 16.07
CA GLY A 26 -1.96 7.78 17.17
C GLY A 26 -3.25 8.44 17.64
N ALA A 27 -3.54 9.69 17.24
CA ALA A 27 -4.69 10.45 17.75
C ALA A 27 -6.04 9.72 17.60
N CYS A 28 -6.23 9.03 16.48
CA CYS A 28 -7.44 8.24 16.21
C CYS A 28 -7.64 7.07 17.18
N THR A 29 -6.56 6.40 17.60
CA THR A 29 -6.63 5.29 18.57
C THR A 29 -6.96 5.81 19.96
N TYR A 30 -6.37 6.95 20.35
CA TYR A 30 -6.58 7.55 21.65
C TYR A 30 -8.01 8.09 21.82
N THR A 31 -8.56 8.76 20.80
CA THR A 31 -9.90 9.36 20.87
C THR A 31 -11.04 8.35 20.66
N CYS A 32 -10.75 7.12 20.24
CA CYS A 32 -11.80 6.18 19.86
C CYS A 32 -12.55 5.66 21.11
N PRO A 33 -13.88 5.88 21.22
CA PRO A 33 -14.65 5.41 22.38
C PRO A 33 -14.68 3.87 22.48
N ALA A 34 -14.55 3.18 21.34
CA ALA A 34 -14.48 1.73 21.27
C ALA A 34 -13.07 1.16 21.50
N ARG A 35 -12.07 2.01 21.79
CA ARG A 35 -10.65 1.63 22.00
C ARG A 35 -10.08 0.74 20.88
N LEU A 36 -10.50 0.99 19.64
CA LEU A 36 -10.01 0.26 18.49
C LEU A 36 -8.54 0.64 18.20
N PRO A 37 -7.67 -0.33 17.87
CA PRO A 37 -6.26 -0.08 17.53
C PRO A 37 -6.12 0.45 16.09
N LEU A 38 -6.73 1.60 15.81
CA LEU A 38 -6.85 2.17 14.46
C LEU A 38 -5.49 2.44 13.81
N THR A 39 -4.54 2.97 14.57
CA THR A 39 -3.20 3.29 14.06
C THR A 39 -2.44 2.04 13.63
N HIS A 40 -2.59 0.94 14.38
CA HIS A 40 -1.98 -0.33 14.00
C HIS A 40 -2.60 -0.89 12.73
N ALA A 41 -3.93 -0.81 12.60
CA ALA A 41 -4.60 -1.19 11.36
C ALA A 41 -4.10 -0.35 10.17
N PHE A 42 -4.00 0.97 10.29
CA PHE A 42 -3.54 1.84 9.20
C PHE A 42 -2.10 1.56 8.78
N ARG A 43 -1.22 1.26 9.74
CA ARG A 43 0.15 0.78 9.45
C ARG A 43 0.14 -0.48 8.60
N LEU A 44 -0.69 -1.47 8.97
CA LEU A 44 -0.84 -2.70 8.20
C LEU A 44 -1.38 -2.41 6.78
N GLY A 45 -2.37 -1.53 6.65
CA GLY A 45 -2.92 -1.13 5.36
C GLY A 45 -1.88 -0.49 4.45
N LYS A 46 -1.07 0.44 4.98
CA LYS A 46 0.05 1.03 4.23
C LYS A 46 1.09 0.01 3.81
N GLN A 47 1.43 -0.94 4.69
CA GLN A 47 2.35 -2.04 4.36
C GLN A 47 1.80 -2.87 3.19
N GLN A 48 0.52 -3.19 3.18
CA GLN A 48 -0.09 -3.94 2.08
C GLN A 48 -0.09 -3.18 0.76
N VAL A 49 -0.39 -1.87 0.78
CA VAL A 49 -0.29 -1.02 -0.40
C VAL A 49 1.15 -1.00 -0.94
N ASN A 50 2.15 -0.87 -0.05
CA ASN A 50 3.56 -0.89 -0.45
C ASN A 50 3.99 -2.26 -0.99
N ASN A 51 3.58 -3.35 -0.36
CA ASN A 51 3.87 -4.71 -0.83
C ASN A 51 3.30 -4.95 -2.23
N ALA A 52 2.06 -4.55 -2.47
CA ALA A 52 1.42 -4.62 -3.79
C ALA A 52 2.19 -3.77 -4.81
N ARG A 53 2.64 -2.57 -4.43
CA ARG A 53 3.43 -1.69 -5.30
C ARG A 53 4.80 -2.28 -5.64
N MET A 54 5.49 -2.87 -4.67
CA MET A 54 6.78 -3.53 -4.89
C MET A 54 6.64 -4.77 -5.78
N ALA A 55 5.59 -5.58 -5.58
CA ALA A 55 5.31 -6.72 -6.44
C ALA A 55 5.04 -6.29 -7.89
N ALA A 56 4.27 -5.22 -8.11
CA ALA A 56 4.03 -4.66 -9.43
C ALA A 56 5.32 -4.10 -10.06
N GLN A 57 6.13 -3.38 -9.29
CA GLN A 57 7.41 -2.84 -9.76
C GLN A 57 8.44 -3.93 -10.06
N ALA A 58 8.49 -5.02 -9.28
CA ALA A 58 9.38 -6.14 -9.54
C ALA A 58 9.03 -6.82 -10.88
N LYS A 59 7.74 -7.01 -11.16
CA LYS A 59 7.28 -7.53 -12.47
C LYS A 59 7.62 -6.57 -13.61
N ALA A 60 7.31 -5.28 -13.45
CA ALA A 60 7.60 -4.27 -14.47
C ALA A 60 9.12 -4.13 -14.73
N LYS A 61 9.95 -4.23 -13.68
CA LYS A 61 11.41 -4.22 -13.81
C LYS A 61 11.93 -5.48 -14.48
N ALA A 62 11.42 -6.67 -14.13
CA ALA A 62 11.80 -7.91 -14.79
C ALA A 62 11.41 -7.91 -16.28
N GLU A 63 10.25 -7.37 -16.64
CA GLU A 63 9.83 -7.22 -18.03
C GLU A 63 10.65 -6.14 -18.77
N ALA A 64 11.00 -5.04 -18.10
CA ALA A 64 11.86 -4.00 -18.66
C ALA A 64 13.30 -4.50 -18.86
N GLU A 65 13.84 -5.29 -17.93
CA GLU A 65 15.15 -5.94 -18.05
C GLU A 65 15.14 -7.02 -19.14
N ALA A 66 14.05 -7.79 -19.27
CA ALA A 66 13.89 -8.76 -20.35
C ALA A 66 13.83 -8.08 -21.73
N LYS A 67 13.13 -6.93 -21.85
CA LYS A 67 13.11 -6.14 -23.09
C LYS A 67 14.46 -5.47 -23.37
N ALA A 68 15.13 -4.93 -22.36
CA ALA A 68 16.46 -4.34 -22.52
C ALA A 68 17.55 -5.37 -22.88
N ALA A 69 17.39 -6.63 -22.47
CA ALA A 69 18.28 -7.72 -22.86
C ALA A 69 18.02 -8.24 -24.28
N ALA A 70 16.78 -8.16 -24.78
CA ALA A 70 16.43 -8.50 -26.16
C ALA A 70 16.98 -7.45 -27.14
N GLU A 71 16.84 -6.16 -26.83
CA GLU A 71 17.29 -5.06 -27.70
C GLU A 71 18.82 -5.02 -27.86
N LYS A 72 19.59 -5.43 -26.85
CA LYS A 72 21.06 -5.56 -26.92
C LYS A 72 21.56 -6.76 -27.74
N LYS A 73 20.68 -7.67 -28.17
CA LYS A 73 21.02 -8.85 -28.95
C LYS A 73 20.81 -8.66 -30.47
N GLU A 74 20.17 -7.56 -30.85
CA GLU A 74 19.91 -7.16 -32.25
C GLU A 74 20.81 -6.00 -32.75
N ALA A 75 21.74 -5.51 -31.92
CA ALA A 75 22.81 -4.58 -32.27
C ALA A 75 24.18 -5.28 -32.28
#